data_AF-A0A8T9S513-F1
#
_entry.id   AF-A0A8T9S513-F1
#
_cell.length_a   1.000
_cell.length_b   1.000
_cell.length_c   1.000
_cell.angle_alpha   90.00
_cell.angle_beta   90.00
_cell.angle_gamma   90.00
#
_symmetry.space_group_name_H-M   'P 1'
#
loop_
_entity.id
_entity.type
_entity.pdbx_description
1 polymer ?
#
loop_
_entity_poly.entity_id
_entity_poly.type
_entity_poly.pdbx_seq_one_letter_code
_entity_poly.pdbx_strand_id
1 'polypeptide(L)' 'MQFALTEMQLVTLELLRLFELEWVDGQPPVTMQPLVTLRPKGDFRVRLRLR' A
#
# COMPACT_ATOMS: atom_id res chain seq x y z
N MET A 1 1.11 -2.41 -21.62
CA MET A 1 1.25 -1.55 -20.42
C MET A 1 -0.02 -1.44 -19.57
N GLN A 2 -1.22 -1.68 -20.10
CA GLN A 2 -2.47 -1.51 -19.33
C GLN A 2 -2.67 -2.51 -18.20
N PHE A 3 -2.11 -3.73 -18.32
CA PHE A 3 -2.28 -4.80 -17.31
C PHE A 3 -1.96 -4.35 -15.88
N ALA A 4 -0.76 -3.83 -15.63
CA ALA A 4 -0.33 -3.44 -14.29
C ALA A 4 -1.18 -2.31 -13.70
N LEU A 5 -1.62 -1.37 -14.53
CA LEU A 5 -2.49 -0.28 -14.07
C LEU A 5 -3.86 -0.81 -13.66
N THR A 6 -4.45 -1.66 -14.48
CA THR A 6 -5.74 -2.29 -14.18
C THR A 6 -5.65 -3.15 -12.91
N GLU A 7 -4.57 -3.91 -12.75
CA GLU A 7 -4.32 -4.72 -11.54
C GLU A 7 -4.25 -3.84 -10.28
N MET A 8 -3.46 -2.76 -10.30
CA MET A 8 -3.38 -1.83 -9.17
C MET A 8 -4.73 -1.19 -8.84
N GLN A 9 -5.53 -0.83 -9.86
CA GLN A 9 -6.86 -0.25 -9.67
C GLN A 9 -7.82 -1.24 -9.01
N LEU A 10 -7.87 -2.48 -9.49
CA LEU A 10 -8.75 -3.52 -8.93
C LEU A 10 -8.38 -3.85 -7.49
N VAL A 11 -7.09 -4.02 -7.20
CA VAL A 11 -6.61 -4.28 -5.83
C VAL A 11 -6.96 -3.12 -4.90
N THR A 12 -6.75 -1.87 -5.36
CA THR A 12 -7.07 -0.68 -4.56
C THR A 12 -8.57 -0.57 -4.28
N LEU A 13 -9.41 -0.79 -5.30
CA LEU A 13 -10.87 -0.73 -5.15
C LEU A 13 -11.38 -1.79 -4.18
N GLU A 14 -10.96 -3.04 -4.34
CA GLU A 14 -11.42 -4.13 -3.46
C GLU A 14 -10.94 -3.92 -2.01
N LEU A 15 -9.71 -3.44 -1.79
CA LEU A 15 -9.21 -3.10 -0.46
C LEU A 15 -10.05 -2.01 0.21
N LEU A 16 -10.35 -0.93 -0.51
CA LEU A 16 -11.13 0.19 0.03
C LEU A 16 -12.63 -0.14 0.14
N ARG A 17 -13.13 -1.12 -0.62
CA ARG A 17 -14.52 -1.59 -0.52
C ARG A 17 -14.74 -2.41 0.74
N LEU A 18 -13.80 -3.28 1.09
CA LEU A 18 -13.95 -4.25 2.18
C LEU A 18 -13.38 -3.78 3.51
N PHE A 19 -12.38 -2.89 3.51
CA PHE A 19 -11.64 -2.53 4.71
C PHE A 19 -11.62 -1.02 4.98
N GLU A 20 -11.60 -0.67 6.26
CA GLU A 20 -11.05 0.58 6.77
C GLU A 20 -9.54 0.39 6.95
N LEU A 21 -8.75 1.33 6.42
CA LEU A 21 -7.29 1.33 6.49
C LEU A 21 -6.85 2.34 7.53
N GLU A 22 -6.03 1.91 8.49
CA GLU A 22 -5.42 2.77 9.49
C GLU A 22 -3.90 2.66 9.45
N TRP A 23 -3.23 3.78 9.73
CA TRP A 23 -1.80 3.77 10.04
C TRP A 23 -1.56 3.08 11.38
N VAL A 24 -0.51 2.27 11.47
CA VAL A 24 -0.07 1.69 12.74
C VAL A 24 0.69 2.74 13.54
N ASP A 25 0.21 3.04 14.75
CA ASP A 25 0.84 4.00 15.65
C ASP A 25 2.29 3.64 15.98
N GLY A 26 3.15 4.66 16.07
CA GLY A 26 4.55 4.51 16.43
C GLY A 26 5.42 3.87 15.34
N GLN A 27 4.89 3.63 14.14
CA GLN A 27 5.71 3.15 13.03
C GLN A 27 6.75 4.21 12.60
N PRO A 28 8.01 3.82 12.31
CA PRO A 28 8.97 4.73 11.69
C PRO A 28 8.48 5.27 10.34
N PRO A 29 8.91 6.48 9.94
CA PRO A 29 8.62 7.04 8.63
C PRO A 29 9.06 6.11 7.49
N VAL A 30 8.22 6.01 6.46
CA VAL A 30 8.55 5.25 5.25
C VAL A 30 9.61 6.02 4.46
N THR A 31 10.85 5.54 4.49
CA THR A 31 11.95 6.12 3.71
C THR A 31 12.09 5.36 2.39
N MET A 32 12.35 6.09 1.31
CA MET A 32 12.46 5.49 -0.03
C MET A 32 13.91 5.13 -0.36
N GLN A 33 14.09 4.04 -1.12
CA GLN A 33 15.34 3.69 -1.78
C GLN A 33 15.16 3.80 -3.31
N PRO A 34 16.06 4.54 -3.98
CA PRO A 34 16.08 4.60 -5.43
C PRO A 34 16.74 3.32 -5.99
N LEU A 35 15.94 2.41 -6.54
CA LEU A 35 16.40 1.30 -7.38
C LEU A 35 15.95 1.55 -8.83
N VAL A 36 15.83 0.50 -9.65
CA VAL A 36 15.16 0.58 -10.95
C VAL A 36 13.69 1.03 -10.80
N THR A 37 13.07 0.75 -9.65
CA THR A 37 11.78 1.32 -9.22
C THR A 37 11.92 2.00 -7.86
N LEU A 38 11.06 2.99 -7.58
CA LEU A 38 11.01 3.61 -6.25
C LEU A 38 10.36 2.64 -5.27
N ARG A 39 11.13 2.19 -4.27
CA ARG A 39 10.69 1.21 -3.27
C ARG A 39 10.91 1.77 -1.87
N PRO A 40 10.07 1.42 -0.88
CA PRO A 40 10.42 1.66 0.51
C PRO A 40 11.72 0.92 0.89
N LYS A 41 12.54 1.49 1.79
CA LYS A 41 13.79 0.90 2.29
C LYS A 41 13.58 -0.39 3.09
N GLY A 42 12.38 -0.57 3.62
CA GLY A 42 11.89 -1.81 4.21
C GLY A 42 10.45 -2.00 3.77
N ASP A 43 9.60 -2.46 4.68
CA ASP A 43 8.15 -2.45 4.47
C ASP A 43 7.50 -1.34 5.32
N PHE A 44 6.21 -1.17 5.10
CA PHE A 44 5.34 -0.41 6.00
C PHE A 44 4.13 -1.28 6.35
N ARG A 45 3.52 -0.98 7.49
CA ARG A 45 2.40 -1.71 8.06
C ARG A 45 1.18 -0.80 8.04
N VAL A 46 0.07 -1.39 7.64
CA VAL A 46 -1.26 -0.79 7.77
C VAL A 46 -2.13 -1.77 8.55
N ARG A 47 -3.06 -1.24 9.34
CA ARG A 47 -4.09 -2.04 9.97
C ARG A 47 -5.31 -2.05 9.05
N LEU A 48 -5.86 -3.24 8.82
CA LEU A 48 -7.10 -3.43 8.08
C LEU A 48 -8.20 -3.82 9.07
N ARG A 49 -9.30 -3.09 9.05
CA ARG A 49 -10.53 -3.43 9.78
C ARG A 49 -11.63 -3.72 8.78
N LEU A 50 -12.28 -4.87 8.89
CA LEU A 50 -13.42 -5.19 8.02
C LEU A 50 -14.53 -4.16 8.26
N ARG A 51 -15.09 -3.62 7.18
CA ARG A 51 -16.25 -2.71 7.23
C ARG A 51 -17.53 -3.44 7.61
#